data_AF-A0A645BQE8-F1
#
_entry.id   AF-A0A645BQE8-F1
#
_cell.length_a   1.000
_cell.length_b   1.000
_cell.length_c   1.000
_cell.angle_alpha   90.00
_cell.angle_beta   90.00
_cell.angle_gamma   90.00
#
_symmetry.space_group_name_H-M   'P 1'
#
loop_
_entity.id
_entity.type
_entity.pdbx_description
1 polymer ?
#
loop_
_entity_poly.entity_id
_entity_poly.type
_entity_poly.pdbx_seq_one_letter_code
_entity_poly.pdbx_strand_id
1 'polypeptide(L)'
;MIASLAYAGRIFENNDYIDAAKKCAKFIKNNLTNKNGRLLGRFREGEAANLGLLDDYAYYVWGLIELYESTFQAEYLKEAVKLNKDMMSLFLDKEHGGFYLYGEDAEELILRPKEIYDGALPSGNSIAIFNMAKIANILEDMICQKIQEDNLVPLEKQ
;
A
#
# COMPACT_ATOMS: atom_id res chain seq x y z
N MET A 1 4.84 7.58 8.41
CA MET A 1 3.88 8.00 9.46
C MET A 1 2.70 7.05 9.62
N ILE A 2 1.95 6.74 8.55
CA ILE A 2 0.75 5.87 8.66
C ILE A 2 1.10 4.50 9.24
N ALA A 3 2.05 3.78 8.62
CA ALA A 3 2.48 2.45 9.06
C ALA A 3 2.92 2.44 10.54
N SER A 4 3.81 3.36 10.91
CA SER A 4 4.33 3.47 12.28
C SER A 4 3.24 3.77 13.32
N LEU A 5 2.30 4.67 13.01
CA LEU A 5 1.21 5.04 13.92
C LEU A 5 0.18 3.91 14.06
N ALA A 6 -0.18 3.25 12.94
CA ALA A 6 -1.08 2.10 12.97
C ALA A 6 -0.46 0.95 13.77
N TYR A 7 0.78 0.58 13.46
CA TYR A 7 1.53 -0.45 14.17
C TYR A 7 1.64 -0.14 15.68
N ALA A 8 2.12 1.06 16.04
CA ALA A 8 2.26 1.45 17.43
C ALA A 8 0.90 1.48 18.15
N GLY A 9 -0.15 1.98 17.49
CA GLY A 9 -1.50 2.00 18.04
C GLY A 9 -2.02 0.60 18.34
N ARG A 10 -1.76 -0.38 17.46
CA ARG A 10 -2.10 -1.79 17.69
C ARG A 10 -1.30 -2.39 18.85
N ILE A 11 0.02 -2.18 18.90
CA ILE A 11 0.89 -2.81 19.91
C ILE A 11 0.69 -2.21 21.31
N PHE A 12 0.48 -0.89 21.41
CA PHE A 12 0.28 -0.19 22.68
C PHE A 12 -1.21 0.00 23.03
N GLU A 13 -2.12 -0.61 22.27
CA GLU A 13 -3.58 -0.48 22.44
C GLU A 13 -4.05 0.99 22.51
N ASN A 14 -3.42 1.86 21.70
CA ASN A 14 -3.65 3.30 21.70
C ASN A 14 -4.46 3.72 20.45
N ASN A 15 -5.75 3.98 20.66
CA ASN A 15 -6.66 4.41 19.59
C ASN A 15 -6.33 5.79 19.02
N ASP A 16 -5.69 6.70 19.77
CA ASP A 16 -5.33 8.02 19.25
C ASP A 16 -4.29 7.91 18.12
N TYR A 17 -3.36 6.95 18.24
CA TYR A 17 -2.38 6.66 17.18
C TYR A 17 -3.05 6.05 15.95
N ILE A 18 -3.98 5.12 16.13
CA ILE A 18 -4.76 4.54 15.04
C ILE A 18 -5.56 5.64 14.33
N ASP A 19 -6.22 6.52 15.06
CA ASP A 19 -7.02 7.60 14.49
C ASP A 19 -6.16 8.66 13.79
N ALA A 20 -4.95 8.93 14.30
CA ALA A 20 -3.96 9.74 13.59
C ALA A 20 -3.54 9.08 12.26
N ALA A 21 -3.29 7.77 12.24
CA ALA A 21 -2.98 7.04 11.01
C ALA A 21 -4.12 7.10 10.00
N LYS A 22 -5.37 6.92 10.43
CA LYS A 22 -6.58 7.05 9.58
C LYS A 22 -6.69 8.46 8.98
N LYS A 23 -6.44 9.50 9.78
CA LYS A 23 -6.46 10.90 9.32
C LYS A 23 -5.40 11.13 8.23
N CYS A 24 -4.18 10.62 8.42
CA CYS A 24 -3.12 10.70 7.42
C CYS A 24 -3.50 9.96 6.12
N ALA A 25 -4.03 8.73 6.20
CA ALA A 25 -4.46 7.98 5.01
C ALA A 25 -5.59 8.70 4.26
N LYS A 26 -6.60 9.21 4.99
CA LYS A 26 -7.68 10.02 4.41
C LYS A 26 -7.15 11.29 3.75
N PHE A 27 -6.15 11.93 4.34
CA PHE A 27 -5.51 13.11 3.75
C PHE A 27 -4.87 12.77 2.40
N ILE A 28 -4.07 11.70 2.33
CA ILE A 28 -3.43 11.28 1.07
C ILE A 28 -4.50 10.97 0.02
N LYS A 29 -5.50 10.16 0.37
CA LYS A 29 -6.58 9.79 -0.55
C LYS A 29 -7.37 10.98 -1.09
N ASN A 30 -7.61 12.00 -0.27
CA ASN A 30 -8.46 13.12 -0.65
C ASN A 30 -7.70 14.28 -1.30
N ASN A 31 -6.40 14.43 -1.00
CA ASN A 31 -5.63 15.62 -1.39
C ASN A 31 -4.41 15.29 -2.25
N LEU A 32 -3.88 14.07 -2.18
CA LEU A 32 -2.70 13.62 -2.94
C LEU A 32 -3.05 12.49 -3.91
N THR A 33 -4.32 12.39 -4.30
CA THR A 33 -4.78 11.48 -5.34
C THR A 33 -5.60 12.27 -6.34
N ASN A 34 -5.21 12.24 -7.61
CA ASN A 34 -5.94 12.96 -8.64
C ASN A 34 -7.24 12.20 -9.04
N LYS A 35 -8.06 12.84 -9.88
CA LYS A 35 -9.34 12.27 -10.36
C LYS A 35 -9.26 10.90 -11.04
N ASN A 36 -8.08 10.53 -11.55
CA ASN A 36 -7.84 9.24 -12.21
C ASN A 36 -7.30 8.18 -11.24
N GLY A 37 -7.13 8.50 -9.96
CA GLY A 37 -6.56 7.60 -8.96
C GLY A 37 -5.03 7.59 -8.88
N ARG A 38 -4.34 8.48 -9.62
CA ARG A 38 -2.88 8.58 -9.60
C ARG A 38 -2.43 9.39 -8.38
N LEU A 39 -1.45 8.86 -7.63
CA LEU A 39 -0.87 9.58 -6.50
C LEU A 39 -0.04 10.78 -6.99
N LEU A 40 -0.06 11.84 -6.19
CA LEU A 40 0.73 13.04 -6.37
C LEU A 40 1.81 13.11 -5.28
N GLY A 41 2.98 13.65 -5.62
CA GLY A 41 4.16 13.63 -4.76
C GLY A 41 4.31 14.83 -3.83
N ARG A 42 3.56 15.93 -4.04
CA ARG A 42 3.62 17.11 -3.15
C ARG A 42 2.25 17.71 -2.86
N PHE A 43 2.10 18.23 -1.64
CA PHE A 43 0.99 19.09 -1.25
C PHE A 43 1.54 20.35 -0.58
N ARG A 44 1.16 21.54 -1.07
CA ARG A 44 1.57 22.82 -0.49
C ARG A 44 0.51 23.88 -0.76
N GLU A 45 0.18 24.69 0.25
CA GLU A 45 -0.72 25.85 0.12
C GLU A 45 -2.08 25.52 -0.52
N GLY A 46 -2.61 24.31 -0.26
CA GLY A 46 -3.89 23.85 -0.81
C GLY A 46 -3.79 23.20 -2.20
N GLU A 47 -2.60 23.17 -2.79
CA GLU A 47 -2.36 22.60 -4.11
C GLU A 47 -1.59 21.27 -4.02
N ALA A 48 -2.06 20.29 -4.79
CA ALA A 48 -1.38 19.02 -5.00
C ALA A 48 -0.78 18.97 -6.40
N ALA A 49 0.48 18.55 -6.51
CA ALA A 49 1.20 18.56 -7.77
C ALA A 49 2.29 17.48 -7.82
N ASN A 50 2.90 17.35 -9.00
CA ASN A 50 3.88 16.33 -9.38
C ASN A 50 3.33 14.90 -9.29
N LEU A 51 3.72 14.05 -10.24
CA LEU A 51 3.39 12.63 -10.15
C LEU A 51 4.14 12.01 -8.97
N GLY A 52 3.44 11.16 -8.21
CA GLY A 52 4.06 10.35 -7.18
C GLY A 52 5.03 9.33 -7.79
N LEU A 53 6.11 9.07 -7.07
CA LEU A 53 7.15 8.12 -7.42
C LEU A 53 6.84 6.73 -6.86
N LEU A 54 7.72 5.76 -7.15
CA LEU A 54 7.63 4.40 -6.60
C LEU A 54 7.46 4.40 -5.08
N ASP A 55 8.27 5.21 -4.38
CA ASP A 55 8.26 5.28 -2.92
C ASP A 55 6.92 5.75 -2.36
N ASP A 56 6.29 6.73 -3.02
CA ASP A 56 4.97 7.25 -2.60
C ASP A 56 3.92 6.13 -2.63
N TYR A 57 3.99 5.25 -3.64
CA TYR A 57 3.12 4.07 -3.72
C TYR A 57 3.50 3.03 -2.68
N ALA A 58 4.77 2.61 -2.66
CA ALA A 58 5.24 1.51 -1.83
C ALA A 58 4.99 1.79 -0.33
N TYR A 59 5.36 2.98 0.15
CA TYR A 59 5.14 3.33 1.55
C TYR A 59 3.69 3.60 1.90
N TYR A 60 2.88 4.11 0.96
CA TYR A 60 1.46 4.31 1.23
C TYR A 60 0.70 2.99 1.29
N VAL A 61 0.98 2.06 0.37
CA VAL A 61 0.46 0.69 0.40
C VAL A 61 0.84 0.01 1.71
N TRP A 62 2.09 0.13 2.17
CA TRP A 62 2.50 -0.42 3.47
C TRP A 62 1.67 0.17 4.62
N GLY A 63 1.47 1.49 4.63
CA GLY A 63 0.62 2.16 5.62
C GLY A 63 -0.82 1.66 5.63
N LEU A 64 -1.41 1.39 4.46
CA LEU A 64 -2.76 0.84 4.34
C LEU A 64 -2.84 -0.61 4.83
N ILE A 65 -1.81 -1.43 4.59
CA ILE A 65 -1.72 -2.80 5.15
C ILE A 65 -1.69 -2.74 6.67
N GLU A 66 -0.85 -1.90 7.27
CA GLU A 66 -0.79 -1.77 8.74
C GLU A 66 -2.10 -1.23 9.32
N LEU A 67 -2.77 -0.30 8.64
CA LEU A 67 -4.11 0.16 9.04
C LEU A 67 -5.14 -0.97 8.98
N TYR A 68 -5.12 -1.81 7.95
CA TYR A 68 -5.98 -2.99 7.88
C TYR A 68 -5.68 -3.92 9.05
N GLU A 69 -4.43 -4.30 9.28
CA GLU A 69 -4.10 -5.24 10.35
C GLU A 69 -4.33 -4.65 11.76
N SER A 70 -4.44 -3.32 11.90
CA SER A 70 -4.74 -2.64 13.17
C SER A 70 -6.23 -2.43 13.42
N THR A 71 -7.07 -2.51 12.38
CA THR A 71 -8.50 -2.15 12.48
C THR A 71 -9.45 -3.22 11.93
N PHE A 72 -8.92 -4.16 11.15
CA PHE A 72 -9.64 -5.12 10.31
C PHE A 72 -10.69 -4.50 9.37
N GLN A 73 -10.60 -3.20 9.09
CA GLN A 73 -11.47 -2.53 8.13
C GLN A 73 -11.04 -2.88 6.69
N ALA A 74 -11.86 -3.68 6.02
CA ALA A 74 -11.55 -4.23 4.70
C ALA A 74 -11.31 -3.16 3.61
N GLU A 75 -11.81 -1.94 3.79
CA GLU A 75 -11.55 -0.81 2.88
C GLU A 75 -10.06 -0.49 2.72
N TYR A 76 -9.25 -0.59 3.78
CA TYR A 76 -7.81 -0.33 3.69
C TYR A 76 -7.10 -1.41 2.88
N LEU A 77 -7.44 -2.68 3.09
CA LEU A 77 -6.87 -3.78 2.32
C LEU A 77 -7.28 -3.68 0.84
N LYS A 78 -8.54 -3.36 0.55
CA LYS A 78 -9.02 -3.15 -0.83
C LYS A 78 -8.24 -2.03 -1.52
N GLU A 79 -8.03 -0.91 -0.84
CA GLU A 79 -7.24 0.21 -1.37
C GLU A 79 -5.76 -0.18 -1.55
N ALA A 80 -5.17 -0.89 -0.58
CA ALA A 80 -3.79 -1.39 -0.68
C ALA A 80 -3.60 -2.29 -1.89
N VAL A 81 -4.51 -3.25 -2.11
CA VAL A 81 -4.48 -4.15 -3.27
C VAL A 81 -4.59 -3.37 -4.58
N LYS A 82 -5.51 -2.39 -4.63
CA LYS A 82 -5.69 -1.54 -5.82
C LYS A 82 -4.43 -0.75 -6.13
N LEU A 83 -3.91 0.01 -5.15
CA LEU A 83 -2.71 0.83 -5.33
C LEU A 83 -1.47 -0.01 -5.63
N ASN A 84 -1.36 -1.23 -5.07
CA ASN A 84 -0.27 -2.14 -5.40
C ASN A 84 -0.33 -2.59 -6.87
N LYS A 85 -1.53 -2.84 -7.42
CA LYS A 85 -1.70 -3.12 -8.85
C LYS A 85 -1.36 -1.90 -9.71
N ASP A 86 -1.80 -0.71 -9.32
CA ASP A 86 -1.47 0.53 -10.02
C ASP A 86 0.05 0.76 -10.02
N MET A 87 0.72 0.53 -8.89
CA MET A 87 2.18 0.59 -8.76
C MET A 87 2.87 -0.39 -9.72
N MET A 88 2.41 -1.64 -9.78
CA MET A 88 2.95 -2.61 -10.74
C MET A 88 2.75 -2.17 -12.19
N SER A 89 1.59 -1.60 -12.52
CA SER A 89 1.34 -1.11 -13.88
C SER A 89 2.27 0.04 -14.25
N LEU A 90 2.51 0.97 -13.32
CA LEU A 90 3.24 2.21 -13.59
C LEU A 90 4.76 2.03 -13.59
N PHE A 91 5.28 1.21 -12.67
CA PHE A 91 6.71 1.22 -12.33
C PHE A 91 7.44 -0.08 -12.66
N LEU A 92 6.76 -1.21 -12.85
CA LEU A 92 7.43 -2.50 -13.05
C LEU A 92 8.19 -2.54 -14.39
N ASP A 93 9.47 -2.94 -14.34
CA ASP A 93 10.19 -3.35 -15.53
C ASP A 93 9.82 -4.79 -15.89
N LYS A 94 9.07 -4.94 -16.99
CA LYS A 94 8.58 -6.25 -17.47
C LYS A 94 9.68 -7.07 -18.15
N GLU A 95 10.78 -6.45 -18.55
CA GLU A 95 11.89 -7.12 -19.24
C GLU A 95 12.94 -7.62 -18.25
N HIS A 96 13.35 -6.77 -17.30
CA HIS A 96 14.45 -7.08 -16.38
C HIS A 96 14.04 -7.19 -14.90
N GLY A 97 12.75 -7.04 -14.59
CA GLY A 97 12.23 -7.10 -13.23
C GLY A 97 12.60 -5.88 -12.37
N GLY A 98 12.04 -5.82 -11.17
CA GLY A 98 12.15 -4.65 -10.30
C GLY A 98 11.35 -3.45 -10.80
N PHE A 99 11.43 -2.34 -10.08
CA PHE A 99 10.62 -1.16 -10.29
C PHE A 99 11.49 0.06 -10.56
N TYR A 100 11.07 0.83 -11.55
CA TYR A 100 11.62 2.14 -11.88
C TYR A 100 11.16 3.21 -10.89
N LEU A 101 11.99 4.23 -10.69
CA LEU A 101 11.71 5.31 -9.73
C LEU A 101 10.47 6.15 -10.10
N TYR A 102 10.35 6.54 -11.37
CA TYR A 102 9.22 7.32 -11.88
C TYR A 102 8.36 6.47 -12.82
N GLY A 103 7.08 6.81 -12.97
CA GLY A 103 6.11 6.03 -13.73
C GLY A 103 6.33 6.11 -15.24
N GLU A 104 5.79 5.16 -15.99
CA GLU A 104 5.80 5.20 -17.47
C GLU A 104 4.98 6.36 -18.03
N ASP A 105 4.14 6.97 -17.18
CA ASP A 105 3.30 8.14 -17.46
C ASP A 105 4.01 9.48 -17.19
N ALA A 106 5.24 9.45 -16.67
CA ALA A 106 6.06 10.63 -16.47
C ALA A 106 6.75 11.07 -17.77
N GLU A 107 7.36 12.25 -17.75
CA GLU A 107 8.18 12.74 -18.85
C GLU A 107 9.29 11.73 -19.18
N GLU A 108 9.44 11.42 -20.47
CA GLU A 108 10.43 10.46 -20.94
C GLU A 108 11.83 11.09 -20.85
N LEU A 109 12.52 10.84 -19.74
CA LEU A 109 13.92 11.21 -19.54
C LEU A 109 14.84 10.14 -20.14
N ILE A 110 16.07 10.55 -20.48
CA ILE A 110 17.12 9.69 -21.04
C ILE A 110 17.39 8.45 -20.15
N LEU A 111 17.26 8.60 -18.83
CA LEU A 111 17.52 7.55 -17.86
C LEU A 111 16.34 7.38 -16.92
N ARG A 112 15.82 6.14 -16.87
CA ARG A 112 14.84 5.69 -15.90
C ARG A 112 15.51 4.75 -14.89
N PRO A 113 16.11 5.27 -13.80
CA PRO A 113 16.85 4.44 -12.87
C PRO A 113 15.91 3.58 -12.02
N LYS A 114 16.45 2.48 -11.51
CA LYS A 114 15.86 1.67 -10.45
C LYS A 114 16.66 1.90 -9.17
N GLU A 115 15.99 2.27 -8.10
CA GLU A 115 16.63 2.37 -6.79
C GLU A 115 16.53 1.02 -6.10
N ILE A 116 17.66 0.31 -6.04
CA ILE A 116 17.79 -1.04 -5.45
C ILE A 116 18.67 -1.06 -4.21
N TYR A 117 19.23 0.09 -3.83
CA TYR A 117 20.10 0.19 -2.68
C TYR A 117 19.28 0.53 -1.43
N ASP A 118 19.27 -0.39 -0.47
CA ASP A 118 18.65 -0.18 0.83
C ASP A 118 19.63 0.52 1.77
N GLY A 119 19.43 1.82 1.96
CA GLY A 119 20.22 2.65 2.87
C GLY A 119 19.63 2.70 4.29
N ALA A 120 19.64 3.89 4.90
CA ALA A 120 18.97 4.09 6.19
C ALA A 120 17.44 3.90 6.10
N LEU A 121 16.87 4.14 4.91
CA LEU A 121 15.51 3.79 4.55
C LEU A 121 15.57 2.65 3.52
N PRO A 122 14.70 1.63 3.64
CA PRO A 122 14.52 0.66 2.57
C PRO A 122 14.13 1.36 1.26
N SER A 123 14.64 0.87 0.14
CA SER A 123 14.24 1.35 -1.18
C SER A 123 12.76 1.05 -1.46
N GLY A 124 12.15 1.84 -2.34
CA GLY A 124 10.80 1.55 -2.83
C GLY A 124 10.66 0.17 -3.46
N ASN A 125 11.72 -0.36 -4.07
CA ASN A 125 11.76 -1.73 -4.58
C ASN A 125 11.58 -2.76 -3.45
N SER A 126 12.37 -2.65 -2.38
CA SER A 126 12.29 -3.56 -1.24
C SER A 126 10.93 -3.49 -0.54
N ILE A 127 10.38 -2.29 -0.34
CA ILE A 127 9.04 -2.13 0.24
C ILE A 127 7.94 -2.65 -0.70
N ALA A 128 8.05 -2.44 -2.01
CA ALA A 128 7.09 -2.98 -2.98
C ALA A 128 7.04 -4.51 -2.93
N ILE A 129 8.20 -5.17 -2.90
CA ILE A 129 8.28 -6.64 -2.79
C ILE A 129 7.69 -7.12 -1.46
N PHE A 130 8.04 -6.44 -0.36
CA PHE A 130 7.50 -6.74 0.97
C PHE A 130 5.97 -6.64 1.00
N ASN A 131 5.40 -5.58 0.42
CA ASN A 131 3.95 -5.38 0.35
C ASN A 131 3.25 -6.46 -0.47
N MET A 132 3.83 -6.85 -1.61
CA MET A 132 3.28 -7.92 -2.44
C MET A 132 3.20 -9.25 -1.66
N ALA A 133 4.26 -9.61 -0.94
CA ALA A 133 4.27 -10.80 -0.09
C ALA A 133 3.24 -10.72 1.04
N LYS A 134 3.17 -9.58 1.74
CA LYS A 134 2.17 -9.33 2.80
C LYS A 134 0.74 -9.47 2.30
N ILE A 135 0.42 -8.84 1.16
CA ILE A 135 -0.91 -8.90 0.55
C ILE A 135 -1.24 -10.34 0.14
N ALA A 136 -0.29 -11.05 -0.49
CA ALA A 136 -0.50 -12.43 -0.91
C ALA A 136 -0.85 -13.34 0.28
N ASN A 137 -0.08 -13.25 1.37
CA ASN A 137 -0.32 -14.03 2.58
C ASN A 137 -1.70 -13.74 3.20
N ILE A 138 -2.07 -12.46 3.32
CA ILE A 138 -3.38 -12.08 3.88
C ILE A 138 -4.52 -12.65 3.03
N LEU A 139 -4.43 -12.55 1.70
CA LEU A 139 -5.48 -13.06 0.82
C LEU A 139 -5.57 -14.58 0.83
N GLU A 140 -4.43 -15.28 0.90
CA GLU A 140 -4.38 -16.74 1.03
C GLU A 140 -5.05 -17.20 2.33
N ASP A 141 -4.70 -16.56 3.46
CA ASP A 141 -5.32 -16.85 4.77
C ASP A 141 -6.84 -16.66 4.74
N MET A 142 -7.33 -15.57 4.12
CA MET A 142 -8.76 -15.32 3.99
C MET A 142 -9.47 -16.38 3.13
N ILE A 143 -8.83 -16.84 2.04
CA ILE A 143 -9.38 -17.91 1.19
C ILE A 143 -9.43 -19.23 1.96
N CYS A 144 -8.36 -19.58 2.68
CA CYS A 144 -8.31 -20.79 3.50
C CYS A 144 -9.38 -20.80 4.60
N GLN A 145 -9.55 -19.68 5.31
CA GLN A 145 -10.62 -19.51 6.32
C GLN A 145 -11.99 -19.69 5.69
N LYS A 146 -12.23 -19.09 4.52
CA LYS A 146 -13.52 -19.20 3.84
C LYS A 146 -13.84 -20.64 3.42
N ILE A 147 -12.84 -21.37 2.91
CA ILE A 147 -12.98 -22.79 2.57
C ILE A 147 -13.28 -23.64 3.81
N GLN A 148 -12.64 -23.35 4.96
CA GLN A 148 -12.93 -24.05 6.22
C GLN A 148 -14.36 -23.80 6.68
N GLU A 149 -14.82 -22.54 6.67
CA GLU A 149 -16.20 -22.18 7.02
C GLU A 149 -17.22 -22.88 6.11
N ASP A 150 -16.98 -22.91 4.80
CA ASP A 150 -17.89 -23.52 3.84
C ASP A 150 -17.90 -25.07 3.91
N ASN A 151 -16.81 -25.68 4.39
CA ASN A 151 -16.69 -27.14 4.58
C ASN A 151 -17.16 -27.61 5.96
N LEU A 152 -17.40 -26.71 6.92
CA LEU A 152 -18.06 -27.00 8.19
C LEU A 152 -19.59 -27.13 7.97
N VAL A 153 -20.01 -28.17 7.24
CA VAL A 153 -21.42 -28.59 7.22
C VAL A 153 -21.80 -29.05 8.63
N PRO A 154 -22.94 -28.62 9.21
CA PRO A 154 -23.30 -29.01 10.58
C PRO A 154 -23.48 -30.52 10.68
N LEU A 155 -22.67 -31.18 11.50
CA LEU A 155 -22.78 -32.62 11.83
C LEU A 155 -24.02 -32.94 12.70
N GLU A 156 -25.01 -32.05 12.82
CA GLU A 156 -26.11 -32.16 13.80
C GLU A 156 -27.50 -32.46 13.21
N LYS A 157 -27.61 -33.01 11.99
CA LYS A 157 -28.91 -33.53 11.50
C LYS A 157 -28.79 -34.85 10.76
N GLN A 158 -28.60 -35.94 11.52
CA GLN A 158 -29.09 -37.28 11.16
C GLN A 158 -29.66 -37.96 12.40
#